data_AF-R6DXJ9-F1
#
_entry.id   AF-R6DXJ9-F1
#
_cell.length_a   1.000
_cell.length_b   1.000
_cell.length_c   1.000
_cell.angle_alpha   90.00
_cell.angle_beta   90.00
_cell.angle_gamma   90.00
#
_symmetry.space_group_name_H-M   'P 1'
#
loop_
_entity.id
_entity.type
_entity.pdbx_description
1 polymer ?
#
loop_
_entity_poly.entity_id
_entity_poly.type
_entity_poly.pdbx_seq_one_letter_code
_entity_poly.pdbx_strand_id
1 'polypeptide(L)'
;MSLKNRDEHNRWRSKTVAFRVSPEEDAQIERYVQLSGLTKQDYITRRLTHKDVVVQGNPRVFKALRNQLAEVLAELQRIETGGVANDELLDQIEMIADILGGMKEESE
;
A
#
# COMPACT_ATOMS: atom_id res chain seq x y z
N MET A 1 14.03 21.83 13.79
CA MET A 1 13.03 21.02 13.07
C MET A 1 13.65 20.52 11.77
N SER A 2 13.48 19.23 11.43
CA SER A 2 14.15 18.57 10.28
C SER A 2 13.38 18.77 8.97
N LEU A 3 14.08 18.70 7.83
CA LEU A 3 13.48 18.73 6.47
C LEU A 3 12.38 17.68 6.28
N LYS A 4 12.43 16.56 7.01
CA LYS A 4 11.39 15.50 7.02
C LYS A 4 9.99 15.99 7.46
N ASN A 5 9.93 17.14 8.15
CA ASN A 5 8.68 17.71 8.65
C ASN A 5 8.10 18.81 7.75
N ARG A 6 8.68 19.02 6.57
CA ARG A 6 8.23 20.04 5.61
C ARG A 6 7.59 19.37 4.41
N ASP A 7 6.39 19.81 4.04
CA ASP A 7 5.79 19.34 2.79
C ASP A 7 6.29 20.13 1.58
N GLU A 8 5.90 19.70 0.37
CA GLU A 8 6.27 20.33 -0.91
C GLU A 8 5.82 21.79 -1.03
N HIS A 9 4.90 22.24 -0.16
CA HIS A 9 4.36 23.59 -0.11
C HIS A 9 4.96 24.42 1.02
N ASN A 10 6.11 23.99 1.54
CA ASN A 10 6.86 24.72 2.56
C ASN A 10 6.18 24.76 3.94
N ARG A 11 5.12 23.97 4.17
CA ARG A 11 4.36 23.95 5.42
C ARG A 11 4.96 22.95 6.39
N TRP A 12 4.99 23.32 7.67
CA TRP A 12 5.52 22.47 8.73
C TRP A 12 4.43 21.55 9.28
N ARG A 13 4.70 20.24 9.29
CA ARG A 13 3.87 19.22 9.94
C ARG A 13 4.08 19.30 11.45
N SER A 14 3.35 20.22 12.08
CA SER A 14 3.45 20.56 13.50
C SER A 14 2.40 19.87 14.39
N LYS A 15 1.52 19.06 13.80
CA LYS A 15 0.43 18.36 14.48
C LYS A 15 0.62 16.85 14.36
N THR A 16 0.38 16.14 15.46
CA THR A 16 0.40 14.67 15.52
C THR A 16 -1.03 14.16 15.54
N VAL A 17 -1.32 13.16 14.71
CA VAL A 17 -2.58 12.41 14.71
C VAL A 17 -2.22 10.95 15.02
N ALA A 18 -2.90 10.34 16.00
CA ALA A 18 -2.66 8.97 16.43
C ALA A 18 -3.99 8.21 16.52
N PHE A 19 -3.96 6.94 16.15
CA PHE A 19 -5.08 6.01 16.21
C PHE A 19 -4.60 4.65 16.73
N ARG A 20 -5.52 3.84 17.25
CA ARG A 20 -5.23 2.47 17.68
C ARG A 20 -5.49 1.53 16.52
N VAL A 21 -4.65 0.51 16.39
CA VAL A 21 -4.76 -0.55 15.40
C VAL A 21 -4.50 -1.89 16.07
N SER A 22 -5.09 -2.96 15.53
CA SER A 22 -4.73 -4.33 15.86
C SER A 22 -3.34 -4.68 15.29
N PRO A 23 -2.71 -5.79 15.74
CA PRO A 23 -1.46 -6.28 15.15
C PRO A 23 -1.56 -6.56 13.65
N GLU A 24 -2.70 -7.08 13.20
CA GLU A 24 -2.98 -7.39 11.80
C GLU A 24 -3.08 -6.11 10.97
N GLU A 25 -3.80 -5.11 11.47
CA GLU A 25 -3.91 -3.78 10.85
C GLU A 25 -2.54 -3.06 10.77
N ASP A 26 -1.71 -3.14 11.81
CA ASP A 26 -0.35 -2.57 11.77
C ASP A 26 0.53 -3.27 10.73
N ALA A 27 0.48 -4.60 10.66
CA ALA A 27 1.20 -5.38 9.66
C ALA A 27 0.76 -5.03 8.23
N GLN A 28 -0.54 -4.83 8.03
CA GLN A 28 -1.10 -4.41 6.75
C GLN A 28 -0.59 -3.01 6.37
N ILE A 29 -0.66 -2.04 7.29
CA ILE A 29 -0.15 -0.67 7.09
C ILE A 29 1.35 -0.68 6.74
N GLU A 30 2.17 -1.45 7.45
CA GLU A 30 3.59 -1.55 7.16
C GLU A 30 3.87 -2.12 5.76
N ARG A 31 3.11 -3.14 5.35
CA ARG A 31 3.22 -3.71 4.00
C ARG A 31 2.92 -2.66 2.93
N TYR A 32 1.84 -1.89 3.10
CA TYR A 32 1.50 -0.80 2.19
C TYR A 32 2.58 0.27 2.09
N VAL A 33 3.10 0.70 3.25
CA VAL A 33 4.17 1.70 3.31
C VAL A 33 5.39 1.20 2.55
N GLN A 34 5.80 -0.05 2.77
CA GLN A 34 6.93 -0.67 2.08
C GLN A 34 6.72 -0.74 0.56
N LEU A 35 5.53 -1.14 0.11
CA LEU A 35 5.20 -1.24 -1.32
C LEU A 35 5.15 0.13 -2.01
N SER A 36 4.68 1.17 -1.30
CA SER A 36 4.60 2.53 -1.83
C SER A 36 5.96 3.24 -1.97
N GLY A 37 6.99 2.77 -1.25
CA GLY A 37 8.30 3.44 -1.16
C GLY A 37 8.28 4.77 -0.40
N LEU A 38 7.14 5.15 0.19
CA LEU A 38 6.97 6.37 0.98
C LEU A 38 7.36 6.13 2.44
N THR A 39 7.54 7.22 3.19
CA THR A 39 7.56 7.11 4.66
C THR A 39 6.15 6.79 5.17
N LYS A 40 6.03 6.11 6.31
CA LYS A 40 4.72 5.83 6.95
C LYS A 40 3.86 7.09 7.09
N GLN A 41 4.48 8.21 7.46
CA GLN A 41 3.81 9.50 7.56
C GLN A 41 3.28 10.01 6.20
N ASP A 42 4.10 9.97 5.14
CA ASP A 42 3.68 10.43 3.82
C ASP A 42 2.59 9.54 3.22
N TYR A 43 2.72 8.21 3.40
CA TYR A 43 1.69 7.25 2.99
C TYR A 43 0.35 7.54 3.66
N ILE A 44 0.32 7.58 5.00
CA ILE A 44 -0.91 7.84 5.78
C ILE A 44 -1.48 9.21 5.43
N THR A 45 -0.64 10.24 5.30
CA THR A 45 -1.10 11.60 4.96
C THR A 45 -1.73 11.64 3.57
N ARG A 46 -1.13 11.01 2.55
CA ARG A 46 -1.69 10.95 1.19
C ARG A 46 -3.02 10.20 1.18
N ARG A 47 -3.09 9.04 1.85
CA ARG A 47 -4.31 8.22 1.92
C ARG A 47 -5.45 8.95 2.65
N LEU A 48 -5.18 9.60 3.78
CA LEU A 48 -6.21 10.35 4.54
C LEU A 48 -6.65 11.65 3.86
N THR A 49 -5.86 12.21 2.94
CA THR A 49 -6.19 13.46 2.24
C THR A 49 -6.78 13.23 0.84
N HIS A 50 -7.17 11.99 0.51
CA HIS A 50 -7.66 11.59 -0.81
C HIS A 50 -6.76 12.07 -1.96
N LYS A 51 -5.44 12.11 -1.72
CA LYS A 51 -4.47 12.23 -2.80
C LYS A 51 -4.18 10.82 -3.24
N ASP A 52 -4.57 10.49 -4.47
CA ASP A 52 -4.33 9.16 -5.06
C ASP A 52 -2.90 8.72 -4.76
N VAL A 53 -2.79 7.51 -4.20
CA VAL A 53 -1.48 6.90 -3.97
C VAL A 53 -1.01 6.42 -5.34
N VAL A 54 -0.52 7.34 -6.16
CA VAL A 54 0.07 7.02 -7.46
C VAL A 54 1.36 6.26 -7.18
N VAL A 55 1.34 4.97 -7.49
CA VAL A 55 2.50 4.10 -7.39
C VAL A 55 3.40 4.40 -8.58
N GLN A 56 4.44 5.20 -8.37
CA GLN A 56 5.43 5.48 -9.41
C GLN A 56 6.13 4.19 -9.81
N GLY A 57 5.94 3.79 -11.08
CA GLY A 57 6.55 2.59 -11.63
C GLY A 57 8.07 2.64 -11.53
N ASN A 58 8.65 1.76 -10.71
CA ASN A 58 10.10 1.52 -10.62
C ASN A 58 10.36 0.01 -10.73
N PRO A 59 11.44 -0.46 -11.38
CA PRO A 59 11.79 -1.88 -11.44
C PRO A 59 11.72 -2.64 -10.11
N ARG A 60 12.02 -1.97 -8.98
CA ARG A 60 11.87 -2.55 -7.64
C ARG A 60 10.41 -2.80 -7.26
N VAL A 61 9.51 -1.88 -7.58
CA VAL A 61 8.07 -1.97 -7.33
C VAL A 61 7.46 -3.09 -8.17
N PHE A 62 7.81 -3.18 -9.47
CA PHE A 62 7.39 -4.28 -10.33
C PHE A 62 7.85 -5.64 -9.81
N LYS A 63 9.10 -5.74 -9.32
CA LYS A 63 9.61 -6.98 -8.71
C LYS A 63 8.85 -7.35 -7.44
N ALA A 64 8.54 -6.38 -6.58
CA ALA A 64 7.77 -6.60 -5.36
C ALA A 64 6.33 -7.05 -5.67
N LEU A 65 5.64 -6.37 -6.59
CA LEU A 65 4.31 -6.73 -7.07
C LEU A 65 4.28 -8.15 -7.66
N ARG A 66 5.26 -8.49 -8.51
CA ARG A 66 5.36 -9.84 -9.07
C ARG A 66 5.55 -10.91 -7.99
N ASN A 67 6.36 -10.63 -6.97
CA ASN A 67 6.56 -11.58 -5.87
C ASN A 67 5.29 -11.74 -5.03
N GLN A 68 4.58 -10.66 -4.73
CA GLN A 68 3.29 -10.70 -4.04
C GLN A 68 2.22 -11.46 -4.84
N LEU A 69 2.15 -11.25 -6.16
CA LEU A 69 1.26 -12.01 -7.04
C LEU A 69 1.58 -13.52 -7.04
N ALA A 70 2.87 -13.89 -6.93
CA ALA A 70 3.27 -15.28 -6.81
C ALA A 70 2.85 -15.90 -5.47
N GLU A 71 2.90 -15.14 -4.38
CA GLU A 71 2.41 -15.56 -3.06
C GLU A 71 0.88 -15.78 -3.08
N VAL A 72 0.14 -14.81 -3.61
CA VAL A 72 -1.32 -14.91 -3.79
C VAL A 72 -1.68 -16.12 -4.66
N LEU A 73 -0.98 -16.34 -5.77
CA LEU A 73 -1.19 -17.50 -6.63
C LEU A 73 -0.95 -18.81 -5.89
N ALA A 74 0.10 -18.89 -5.06
CA ALA A 74 0.39 -20.08 -4.27
C ALA A 74 -0.69 -20.36 -3.22
N GLU A 75 -1.25 -19.33 -2.59
CA GLU A 75 -2.38 -19.48 -1.67
C GLU A 75 -3.65 -19.92 -2.40
N LEU A 76 -3.97 -19.29 -3.53
CA LEU A 76 -5.12 -19.68 -4.36
C LEU A 76 -5.01 -21.13 -4.87
N GLN A 77 -3.80 -21.58 -5.22
CA GLN A 77 -3.55 -22.97 -5.62
C GLN A 77 -3.69 -23.98 -4.47
N ARG A 78 -3.50 -23.55 -3.22
CA ARG A 78 -3.74 -24.41 -2.04
C ARG A 78 -5.22 -24.56 -1.70
N ILE A 79 -6.05 -23.61 -2.13
CA ILE A 79 -7.49 -23.71 -1.92
C ILE A 79 -8.02 -24.86 -2.79
N GLU A 80 -8.52 -25.92 -2.16
CA GLU A 80 -9.18 -27.01 -2.85
C GLU A 80 -10.43 -26.53 -3.60
N THR A 81 -10.83 -27.23 -4.66
CA THR A 81 -12.03 -26.90 -5.45
C THR A 81 -13.26 -26.75 -4.56
N GLY A 82 -13.80 -25.52 -4.46
CA GLY A 82 -14.95 -25.19 -3.62
C GLY A 82 -14.61 -24.62 -2.23
N GLY A 83 -13.33 -24.47 -1.89
CA GLY A 83 -12.88 -23.73 -0.72
C GLY A 83 -13.08 -22.22 -0.88
N VAL A 84 -13.38 -21.55 0.24
CA VAL A 84 -13.59 -20.10 0.27
C VAL A 84 -12.25 -19.43 0.57
N ALA A 85 -11.84 -18.48 -0.27
CA ALA A 85 -10.72 -17.59 0.04
C ALA A 85 -11.07 -16.78 1.30
N ASN A 86 -10.16 -16.71 2.27
CA ASN A 86 -10.41 -15.92 3.47
C ASN A 86 -10.43 -14.41 3.13
N ASP A 87 -11.11 -13.63 3.98
CA ASP A 87 -11.26 -12.19 3.79
C ASP A 87 -9.90 -11.47 3.66
N GLU A 88 -8.89 -11.95 4.38
CA GLU A 88 -7.53 -11.41 4.34
C GLU A 88 -6.83 -11.58 2.97
N LEU A 89 -7.05 -12.72 2.30
CA LEU A 89 -6.55 -12.95 0.93
C LEU A 89 -7.32 -12.09 -0.08
N LEU A 90 -8.64 -11.91 0.13
CA LEU A 90 -9.46 -11.04 -0.72
C LEU A 90 -9.02 -9.58 -0.60
N ASP A 91 -8.79 -9.08 0.62
CA ASP A 91 -8.26 -7.74 0.88
C ASP A 91 -6.89 -7.55 0.21
N GLN A 92 -6.03 -8.56 0.26
CA GLN A 92 -4.73 -8.53 -0.40
C GLN A 92 -4.84 -8.49 -1.94
N ILE A 93 -5.81 -9.20 -2.52
CA ILE A 93 -6.07 -9.18 -3.96
C ILE A 93 -6.61 -7.81 -4.40
N GLU A 94 -7.58 -7.26 -3.67
CA GLU A 94 -8.17 -5.94 -3.95
C GLU A 94 -7.12 -4.84 -3.89
N MET A 95 -6.27 -4.89 -2.88
CA MET A 95 -5.11 -4.03 -2.71
C MET A 95 -4.13 -4.05 -3.89
N ILE A 96 -3.78 -5.24 -4.40
CA ILE A 96 -2.91 -5.37 -5.57
C ILE A 96 -3.61 -4.82 -6.82
N ALA A 97 -4.92 -5.05 -6.96
CA ALA A 97 -5.71 -4.55 -8.08
C ALA A 97 -5.77 -3.02 -8.09
N ASP A 98 -5.99 -2.37 -6.94
CA ASP A 98 -5.97 -0.92 -6.78
C ASP A 98 -4.61 -0.31 -7.17
N ILE A 99 -3.52 -0.94 -6.72
CA ILE A 99 -2.15 -0.51 -7.06
C ILE A 99 -1.93 -0.63 -8.58
N LEU A 100 -2.30 -1.75 -9.19
CA LEU A 100 -2.17 -1.96 -10.64
C LEU A 100 -3.06 -1.02 -11.46
N GLY A 101 -4.24 -0.68 -10.95
CA GLY A 101 -5.15 0.31 -11.53
C GLY A 101 -4.51 1.70 -11.55
N GLY A 102 -3.97 2.15 -10.41
CA GLY A 102 -3.28 3.43 -10.30
C GLY A 102 -2.00 3.55 -11.14
N MET A 103 -1.38 2.44 -11.55
CA MET A 103 -0.22 2.44 -12.46
C MET A 103 -0.60 2.65 -13.94
N LYS A 104 -1.84 2.38 -14.34
CA LYS A 104 -2.28 2.55 -15.75
C LYS A 104 -2.62 4.00 -16.11
N GLU A 105 -3.01 4.81 -15.14
CA GLU A 105 -3.48 6.19 -15.39
C GLU A 105 -2.35 7.18 -15.73
N GLU A 106 -1.07 6.81 -15.63
CA GLU A 106 0.07 7.65 -16.08
C GLU A 106 0.32 7.59 -17.62
N SER A 107 -0.54 6.91 -18.39
CA SER A 107 -0.37 6.74 -19.85
C SER A 107 -1.27 7.59 -20.75
N GLU A 108 -1.97 8.59 -20.21
CA GLU A 108 -2.70 9.61 -20.97
C GLU A 108 -2.09 11.02 -20.85
#